data_AF-A0A1H0YHI8-F1
#
_entry.id   AF-A0A1H0YHI8-F1
#
_cell.length_a   1.000
_cell.length_b   1.000
_cell.length_c   1.000
_cell.angle_alpha   90.00
_cell.angle_beta   90.00
_cell.angle_gamma   90.00
#
_symmetry.space_group_name_H-M   'P 1'
#
loop_
_entity.id
_entity.type
_entity.pdbx_description
1 polymer ?
#
loop_
_entity_poly.entity_id
_entity_poly.type
_entity_poly.pdbx_seq_one_letter_code
_entity_poly.pdbx_strand_id
1 'polypeptide(L)' 'MTRAVRRPRTDFTNVEMSTFGYLIFGITVVVMLPLLPVLLLLWVGEKLSAR' A
#
# COMPACT_ATOMS: atom_id res chain seq x y z
N MET A 1 32.10 -9.27 27.68
CA MET A 1 31.28 -8.29 26.94
C MET A 1 29.82 -8.75 26.97
N THR A 2 28.99 -8.09 27.77
CA THR A 2 27.56 -8.44 27.90
C THR A 2 26.77 -7.61 26.91
N ARG A 3 26.20 -8.25 25.88
CA ARG A 3 25.39 -7.59 24.84
C ARG A 3 24.11 -7.04 25.50
N ALA A 4 23.98 -5.72 25.59
CA ALA A 4 22.74 -5.09 26.01
C ALA A 4 21.68 -5.28 24.91
N VAL A 5 20.79 -6.24 25.09
CA VAL A 5 19.59 -6.38 24.25
C VAL A 5 18.62 -5.28 24.66
N ARG A 6 18.51 -4.22 23.86
CA ARG A 6 17.51 -3.17 24.02
C ARG A 6 16.13 -3.83 23.89
N ARG A 7 15.30 -3.77 24.94
CA ARG A 7 13.94 -4.32 24.88
C ARG A 7 13.16 -3.62 23.76
N PRO A 8 12.24 -4.33 23.05
CA PRO A 8 11.35 -3.70 22.09
C PRO A 8 10.63 -2.53 22.76
N ARG A 9 10.71 -1.36 22.14
CA ARG A 9 10.10 -0.14 22.65
C ARG A 9 8.59 -0.24 22.37
N THR A 10 7.78 -0.40 23.40
CA THR A 10 6.31 -0.54 23.30
C THR A 10 5.57 0.79 23.40
N ASP A 11 6.31 1.91 23.43
CA ASP A 11 5.77 3.26 23.61
C ASP A 11 4.96 3.74 22.39
N PHE A 12 5.17 3.13 21.22
CA PHE A 12 4.39 3.42 20.02
C PHE A 12 3.12 2.57 20.05
N THR A 13 1.98 3.23 20.22
CA THR A 13 0.69 2.56 20.14
C THR A 13 0.46 2.11 18.70
N ASN A 14 0.07 0.84 18.49
CA ASN A 14 -0.23 0.28 17.16
C ASN A 14 -1.18 1.16 16.31
N VAL A 15 -1.98 1.99 16.98
CA VAL A 15 -2.92 2.95 16.39
C VAL A 15 -2.20 4.02 15.55
N GLU A 16 -1.08 4.57 16.02
CA GLU A 16 -0.32 5.59 15.29
C GLU A 16 0.25 5.01 13.98
N MET A 17 0.82 3.81 14.05
CA MET A 17 1.36 3.12 12.88
C MET A 17 0.25 2.76 11.88
N SER A 18 -0.93 2.38 12.36
CA SER A 18 -2.09 2.11 11.49
C SER A 18 -2.61 3.38 10.80
N THR A 19 -2.57 4.53 11.48
CA THR A 19 -3.06 5.82 10.95
C THR A 19 -2.20 6.29 9.78
N PHE A 20 -0.87 6.19 9.89
CA PHE A 20 0.03 6.46 8.78
C PHE A 20 -0.19 5.51 7.60
N GLY A 21 -0.46 4.23 7.87
CA GLY A 21 -0.80 3.25 6.85
C GLY A 21 -2.05 3.63 6.05
N TYR A 22 -3.12 4.05 6.73
CA TYR A 22 -4.35 4.50 6.06
C TYR A 22 -4.17 5.78 5.26
N LEU A 23 -3.36 6.72 5.74
CA LEU A 23 -3.04 7.96 5.01
C LEU A 23 -2.36 7.65 3.67
N ILE A 24 -1.31 6.82 3.70
CA ILE A 24 -0.55 6.42 2.50
C ILE A 24 -1.46 5.65 1.54
N PHE A 25 -2.28 4.73 2.06
CA PHE A 25 -3.24 3.98 1.26
C PHE A 25 -4.23 4.90 0.55
N GLY A 26 -4.81 5.88 1.28
CA GLY A 26 -5.73 6.85 0.70
C GLY A 26 -5.12 7.64 -0.46
N ILE A 27 -3.91 8.18 -0.28
CA ILE A 27 -3.19 8.90 -1.34
C ILE A 27 -2.95 7.99 -2.55
N THR A 28 -2.53 6.76 -2.30
CA THR A 28 -2.26 5.78 -3.36
C THR A 28 -3.52 5.46 -4.17
N VAL A 29 -4.65 5.27 -3.50
CA VAL A 29 -5.94 5.01 -4.16
C VAL A 29 -6.36 6.19 -5.01
N VAL A 30 -6.24 7.43 -4.51
CA VAL A 30 -6.59 8.63 -5.27
C VAL A 30 -5.75 8.75 -6.55
N VAL A 31 -4.46 8.42 -6.49
CA VAL A 31 -3.56 8.45 -7.65
C VAL A 31 -3.84 7.28 -8.62
N MET A 32 -4.20 6.10 -8.10
CA MET A 32 -4.48 4.90 -8.92
C MET A 32 -5.85 4.93 -9.60
N LEU A 33 -6.85 5.56 -8.97
CA LEU A 33 -8.22 5.64 -9.50
C LEU A 33 -8.30 6.13 -10.96
N PRO A 34 -7.63 7.22 -11.38
CA PRO A 34 -7.66 7.67 -12.77
C PRO A 34 -6.91 6.77 -13.75
N LEU A 35 -6.00 5.90 -13.27
CA LEU A 35 -5.27 4.95 -14.11
C LEU A 35 -6.07 3.66 -14.37
N LEU A 36 -7.03 3.38 -13.48
CA LEU A 36 -7.87 2.18 -13.52
C LEU A 36 -8.62 2.00 -14.86
N PRO A 37 -9.23 3.04 -15.48
CA PRO A 37 -9.85 2.92 -16.80
C PRO A 37 -8.87 2.52 -17.89
N VAL A 38 -7.64 3.04 -17.88
CA VAL A 38 -6.61 2.70 -18.87
C VAL A 38 -6.19 1.24 -18.72
N LEU A 39 -5.95 0.80 -17.47
CA LEU A 39 -5.62 -0.59 -17.17
C LEU A 39 -6.74 -1.55 -17.59
N LEU A 40 -8.00 -1.16 -17.38
CA LEU A 40 -9.16 -1.95 -17.82
C LEU A 40 -9.22 -2.03 -19.35
N LEU A 41 -9.02 -0.93 -20.07
CA LEU A 41 -9.01 -0.93 -21.53
C LEU A 41 -7.89 -1.80 -22.11
N LEU A 42 -6.69 -1.72 -21.54
CA LEU A 42 -5.57 -2.59 -21.93
C LEU A 42 -5.90 -4.06 -21.68
N TRP A 43 -6.46 -4.37 -20.51
CA TRP A 43 -6.85 -5.73 -20.16
C TRP A 43 -7.93 -6.28 -21.10
N VAL A 44 -8.96 -5.50 -21.41
CA VAL A 44 -10.01 -5.89 -22.37
C VAL A 44 -9.41 -6.06 -23.76
N GLY A 45 -8.54 -5.14 -24.19
CA GLY A 45 -7.86 -5.21 -25.49
C GLY A 45 -7.06 -6.50 -25.65
N GLU A 46 -6.28 -6.90 -24.63
CA GLU A 46 -5.57 -8.18 -24.63
C GLU A 46 -6.53 -9.37 -24.73
N LYS A 47 -7.63 -9.37 -23.97
CA LYS A 47 -8.63 -10.46 -24.02
C LYS A 47 -9.29 -10.60 -25.39
N LEU A 48 -9.50 -9.48 -26.08
CA LEU A 48 -10.09 -9.45 -27.42
C LEU A 48 -9.07 -9.83 -28.51
N SER A 49 -7.81 -9.44 -28.37
CA SER A 49 -6.74 -9.75 -29.32
C SER A 49 -6.23 -11.19 -29.23
N ALA A 50 -6.44 -11.86 -28.10
CA ALA A 50 -6.04 -13.26 -27.89
C ALA A 50 -7.05 -14.29 -28.47
N ARG A 51 -8.05 -13.83 -29.22
CA ARG A 51 -9.02 -14.64 -29.98
C ARG A 51 -8.73 -14.54 -31.47
#